data_AF-A0A6M5YRV5-F1
#
_entry.id   AF-A0A6M5YRV5-F1
#
_cell.length_a   1.000
_cell.length_b   1.000
_cell.length_c   1.000
_cell.angle_alpha   90.00
_cell.angle_beta   90.00
_cell.angle_gamma   90.00
#
_symmetry.space_group_name_H-M   'P 1'
#
loop_
_entity.id
_entity.type
_entity.pdbx_description
1 polymer ?
#
loop_
_entity_poly.entity_id
_entity_poly.type
_entity_poly.pdbx_seq_one_letter_code
_entity_poly.pdbx_strand_id
1 'polypeptide(L)'
;MTEAEWLECEEPDPMLEFLSDKASECQLRLTICACYRQWWVHKSLLPPDPLTQLLREAVDHVERSRGALPPDHVRYALRDEIRDRSHSSVLHLEQWELKHLGIYILMANETINGTIFELRICRDLAAKSATRRRDGAAYDAAAKAELPEQAAIIRDIFGNPFRPLGFAPSWRTDTAVALARQIYDTRDFSAMPILADALQDAGCDSDDTLGHLRDPHATHARGCWALDLVLGKE
;
A
#
# COMPACT_ATOMS: atom_id res chain seq x y z
N MET A 1 3.39 20.25 -7.15
CA MET A 1 2.48 20.39 -6.02
C MET A 1 3.10 21.26 -4.94
N THR A 2 2.28 22.00 -4.22
CA THR A 2 2.59 22.65 -2.93
C THR A 2 2.22 21.74 -1.77
N GLU A 3 2.59 22.11 -0.54
CA GLU A 3 2.22 21.35 0.67
C GLU A 3 0.70 21.31 0.89
N ALA A 4 0.00 22.43 0.72
CA ALA A 4 -1.46 22.47 0.84
C ALA A 4 -2.13 21.59 -0.22
N GLU A 5 -1.66 21.67 -1.48
CA GLU A 5 -2.13 20.80 -2.55
C GLU A 5 -1.90 19.32 -2.25
N TRP A 6 -0.81 18.96 -1.57
CA TRP A 6 -0.53 17.58 -1.14
C TRP A 6 -1.49 17.06 -0.08
N LEU A 7 -1.76 17.87 0.94
CA LEU A 7 -2.64 17.48 2.04
C LEU A 7 -4.10 17.36 1.60
N GLU A 8 -4.53 18.20 0.66
CA GLU A 8 -5.91 18.20 0.15
C GLU A 8 -6.11 17.31 -1.08
N CYS A 9 -5.04 16.74 -1.66
CA CYS A 9 -5.18 15.91 -2.86
C CYS A 9 -5.89 14.59 -2.55
N GLU A 10 -6.96 14.35 -3.29
CA GLU A 10 -7.68 13.07 -3.33
C GLU A 10 -7.31 12.24 -4.56
N GLU A 11 -6.49 12.74 -5.47
CA GLU A 11 -6.15 12.05 -6.72
C GLU A 11 -4.72 11.46 -6.66
N PRO A 12 -4.56 10.12 -6.76
CA PRO A 12 -3.25 9.48 -6.60
C PRO A 12 -2.30 9.74 -7.77
N ASP A 13 -2.82 9.89 -8.99
CA ASP A 13 -2.04 10.07 -10.21
C ASP A 13 -1.12 11.32 -10.13
N PRO A 14 -1.63 12.55 -9.85
CA PRO A 14 -0.77 13.74 -9.70
C PRO A 14 0.18 13.66 -8.51
N MET A 15 -0.21 12.97 -7.42
CA MET A 15 0.68 12.75 -6.28
C MET A 15 1.89 11.88 -6.65
N LEU A 16 1.66 10.78 -7.39
CA LEU A 16 2.72 9.89 -7.86
C LEU A 16 3.62 10.58 -8.90
N GLU A 17 3.05 11.37 -9.81
CA GLU A 17 3.82 12.19 -10.76
C GLU A 17 4.77 13.15 -10.03
N PHE A 18 4.29 13.81 -8.97
CA PHE A 18 5.10 14.67 -8.12
C PHE A 18 6.22 13.94 -7.36
N LEU A 19 6.02 12.66 -7.05
CA LEU A 19 6.99 11.79 -6.38
C LEU A 19 8.02 11.15 -7.33
N SER A 20 8.00 11.44 -8.62
CA SER A 20 8.83 10.76 -9.63
C SER A 20 10.33 10.77 -9.38
N ASP A 21 10.86 11.80 -8.73
CA ASP A 21 12.27 11.94 -8.34
C ASP A 21 12.55 11.61 -6.86
N LYS A 22 11.51 11.26 -6.09
CA LYS A 22 11.56 11.06 -4.63
C LYS A 22 11.25 9.63 -4.22
N ALA A 23 10.47 8.90 -5.03
CA ALA A 23 9.97 7.59 -4.66
C ALA A 23 11.04 6.50 -4.83
N SER A 24 11.21 5.70 -3.78
CA SER A 24 11.94 4.44 -3.89
C SER A 24 11.04 3.34 -4.49
N GLU A 25 11.68 2.38 -5.15
CA GLU A 25 11.03 1.14 -5.63
C GLU A 25 10.24 0.42 -4.53
N CYS A 26 10.80 0.38 -3.30
CA CYS A 26 10.13 -0.23 -2.15
C CYS A 26 8.82 0.46 -1.79
N GLN A 27 8.80 1.81 -1.77
CA GLN A 27 7.58 2.56 -1.48
C GLN A 27 6.52 2.36 -2.58
N LEU A 28 6.94 2.30 -3.85
CA LEU A 28 6.02 2.00 -4.96
C LEU A 28 5.40 0.59 -4.84
N ARG A 29 6.22 -0.42 -4.54
CA ARG A 29 5.73 -1.79 -4.26
C ARG A 29 4.77 -1.83 -3.09
N LEU A 30 5.09 -1.16 -1.98
CA LEU A 30 4.24 -1.11 -0.79
C LEU A 30 2.91 -0.40 -1.07
N THR A 31 2.92 0.68 -1.86
CA THR A 31 1.70 1.41 -2.25
C THR A 31 0.73 0.51 -3.00
N ILE A 32 1.24 -0.27 -3.96
CA ILE A 32 0.42 -1.20 -4.72
C ILE A 32 -0.08 -2.34 -3.84
N CYS A 33 0.81 -2.95 -3.04
CA CYS A 33 0.43 -4.01 -2.11
C CYS A 33 -0.69 -3.55 -1.16
N ALA A 34 -0.58 -2.35 -0.61
CA ALA A 34 -1.60 -1.76 0.26
C ALA A 34 -2.95 -1.55 -0.47
N CYS A 35 -2.94 -1.04 -1.71
CA CYS A 35 -4.16 -0.88 -2.52
C CYS A 35 -4.83 -2.23 -2.80
N TYR A 36 -4.06 -3.24 -3.21
CA TYR A 36 -4.60 -4.60 -3.44
C TYR A 36 -5.07 -5.25 -2.13
N ARG A 37 -4.41 -4.97 -1.00
CA ARG A 37 -4.82 -5.46 0.32
C ARG A 37 -6.19 -4.93 0.72
N GLN A 38 -6.44 -3.63 0.59
CA GLN A 38 -7.74 -3.03 0.87
C GLN A 38 -8.84 -3.74 0.06
N TRP A 39 -8.62 -3.91 -1.24
CA TRP A 39 -9.54 -4.65 -2.10
C TRP A 39 -9.77 -6.10 -1.64
N TRP A 40 -8.72 -6.83 -1.25
CA TRP A 40 -8.82 -8.22 -0.78
C TRP A 40 -9.62 -8.40 0.50
N VAL A 41 -9.58 -7.44 1.44
CA VAL A 41 -10.30 -7.56 2.72
C VAL A 41 -11.81 -7.45 2.52
N HIS A 42 -12.27 -6.65 1.57
CA HIS A 42 -13.70 -6.45 1.33
C HIS A 42 -14.40 -7.62 0.58
N LYS A 43 -13.65 -8.63 0.10
CA LYS A 43 -14.21 -9.76 -0.66
C LYS A 43 -13.64 -11.11 -0.24
N SER A 44 -14.50 -11.98 0.29
CA SER A 44 -14.30 -13.44 0.42
C SER A 44 -14.31 -14.20 -0.93
N LEU A 45 -14.02 -13.54 -2.05
CA LEU A 45 -14.38 -13.99 -3.41
C LEU A 45 -13.22 -14.06 -4.40
N LEU A 46 -11.98 -14.07 -3.92
CA LEU A 46 -10.91 -14.57 -4.77
C LEU A 46 -10.95 -16.09 -4.78
N PRO A 47 -10.97 -16.75 -5.96
CA PRO A 47 -10.91 -18.19 -6.03
C PRO A 47 -9.64 -18.68 -5.30
N PRO A 48 -9.69 -19.79 -4.56
CA PRO A 48 -8.52 -20.36 -3.90
C PRO A 48 -7.66 -21.10 -4.93
N ASP A 49 -7.35 -20.44 -6.04
CA ASP A 49 -6.54 -20.97 -7.12
C ASP A 49 -5.05 -20.68 -6.90
N PRO A 50 -4.14 -21.43 -7.56
CA PRO A 50 -2.71 -21.29 -7.33
C PRO A 50 -2.16 -19.87 -7.53
N LEU A 51 -2.67 -19.12 -8.52
CA LEU A 51 -2.25 -17.74 -8.76
C LEU A 51 -2.62 -16.84 -7.59
N THR A 52 -3.86 -16.93 -7.10
CA THR A 52 -4.32 -16.17 -5.94
C THR A 52 -3.47 -16.46 -4.71
N GLN A 53 -3.14 -17.73 -4.45
CA GLN A 53 -2.31 -18.11 -3.30
C GLN A 53 -0.90 -17.52 -3.40
N LEU A 54 -0.26 -17.64 -4.57
CA LEU A 54 1.07 -17.09 -4.83
C LEU A 54 1.09 -15.55 -4.73
N LEU A 55 0.07 -14.87 -5.22
CA LEU A 55 -0.06 -13.41 -5.09
C LEU A 55 -0.19 -12.97 -3.64
N ARG A 56 -0.99 -13.69 -2.83
CA ARG A 56 -1.10 -13.40 -1.39
C ARG A 56 0.22 -13.60 -0.67
N GLU A 57 0.94 -14.67 -0.98
CA GLU A 57 2.27 -14.94 -0.44
C GLU A 57 3.27 -13.85 -0.86
N ALA A 58 3.25 -13.44 -2.13
CA ALA A 58 4.12 -12.39 -2.64
C ALA A 58 3.85 -11.05 -1.97
N VAL A 59 2.59 -10.62 -1.87
CA VAL A 59 2.21 -9.38 -1.16
C VAL A 59 2.55 -9.45 0.32
N ASP A 60 2.27 -10.58 0.99
CA ASP A 60 2.67 -10.77 2.38
C ASP A 60 4.19 -10.68 2.56
N HIS A 61 4.97 -11.21 1.62
CA HIS A 61 6.42 -11.07 1.64
C HIS A 61 6.82 -9.61 1.48
N VAL A 62 6.39 -8.95 0.39
CA VAL A 62 6.72 -7.54 0.09
C VAL A 62 6.40 -6.65 1.28
N GLU A 63 5.22 -6.82 1.87
CA GLU A 63 4.83 -6.05 3.04
C GLU A 63 5.69 -6.38 4.29
N ARG A 64 6.07 -7.63 4.54
CA ARG A 64 6.95 -7.97 5.68
C ARG A 64 8.39 -7.51 5.46
N SER A 65 8.87 -7.59 4.23
CA SER A 65 10.23 -7.26 3.81
C SER A 65 10.42 -5.81 3.40
N ARG A 66 9.36 -4.99 3.54
CA ARG A 66 9.34 -3.54 3.24
C ARG A 66 9.66 -3.21 1.81
N GLY A 67 8.88 -3.78 0.92
CA GLY A 67 9.05 -3.52 -0.49
C GLY A 67 10.19 -4.32 -1.12
N ALA A 68 10.81 -5.29 -0.43
CA ALA A 68 11.75 -6.17 -1.11
C ALA A 68 11.02 -7.19 -1.99
N LEU A 69 11.62 -7.53 -3.13
CA LEU A 69 11.06 -8.52 -4.05
C LEU A 69 10.87 -9.86 -3.34
N PRO A 70 9.81 -10.62 -3.69
CA PRO A 70 9.62 -11.98 -3.17
C PRO A 70 10.82 -12.89 -3.44
N PRO A 71 11.01 -13.96 -2.67
CA PRO A 71 12.06 -14.93 -2.92
C PRO A 71 11.93 -15.56 -4.30
N ASP A 72 13.05 -16.00 -4.87
CA ASP A 72 13.09 -16.52 -6.25
C ASP A 72 12.09 -17.65 -6.52
N HIS A 73 11.85 -18.55 -5.55
CA HIS A 73 10.87 -19.62 -5.70
C HIS A 73 9.43 -19.10 -5.89
N VAL A 74 9.04 -18.06 -5.13
CA VAL A 74 7.74 -17.38 -5.30
C VAL A 74 7.70 -16.68 -6.65
N ARG A 75 8.79 -16.01 -7.04
CA ARG A 75 8.87 -15.29 -8.32
C ARG A 75 8.77 -16.22 -9.52
N TYR A 76 9.46 -17.36 -9.49
CA TYR A 76 9.40 -18.34 -10.57
C TYR A 76 8.04 -19.01 -10.65
N ALA A 77 7.47 -19.44 -9.52
CA ALA A 77 6.12 -20.02 -9.48
C ALA A 77 5.07 -19.04 -10.02
N LEU A 78 5.12 -17.77 -9.60
CA LEU A 78 4.22 -16.73 -10.07
C LEU A 78 4.39 -16.46 -11.57
N ARG A 79 5.63 -16.42 -12.07
CA ARG A 79 5.92 -16.24 -13.49
C ARG A 79 5.37 -17.40 -14.34
N ASP A 80 5.56 -18.63 -13.88
CA ASP A 80 5.11 -19.83 -14.60
C ASP A 80 3.57 -19.91 -14.62
N GLU A 81 2.92 -19.62 -13.50
CA GLU A 81 1.46 -19.57 -13.39
C GLU A 81 0.86 -18.48 -14.30
N ILE A 82 1.44 -17.28 -14.33
CA ILE A 82 1.02 -16.20 -15.23
C ILE A 82 1.20 -16.61 -16.70
N ARG A 83 2.32 -17.26 -17.03
CA ARG A 83 2.62 -17.73 -18.39
C ARG A 83 1.63 -18.79 -18.84
N ASP A 84 1.43 -19.85 -18.05
CA ASP A 84 0.52 -20.95 -18.37
C ASP A 84 -0.91 -20.42 -18.65
N ARG A 85 -1.37 -19.53 -17.78
CA ARG A 85 -2.66 -18.86 -17.93
C ARG A 85 -2.73 -17.91 -19.11
N SER A 86 -1.61 -17.36 -19.59
CA SER A 86 -1.60 -16.51 -20.78
C SER A 86 -1.74 -17.32 -22.07
N HIS A 87 -1.42 -18.61 -22.03
CA HIS A 87 -1.61 -19.53 -23.15
C HIS A 87 -2.97 -20.26 -23.14
N SER A 88 -3.66 -20.28 -22.00
CA SER A 88 -5.04 -20.80 -21.88
C SER A 88 -6.06 -19.81 -22.46
N SER A 89 -6.74 -20.18 -23.55
CA SER A 89 -7.76 -19.37 -24.24
C SER A 89 -9.07 -19.20 -23.46
N VAL A 90 -9.16 -19.70 -22.22
CA VAL A 90 -10.43 -19.87 -21.48
C VAL A 90 -10.63 -18.81 -20.38
N LEU A 91 -9.63 -17.97 -20.09
CA LEU A 91 -9.66 -17.17 -18.86
C LEU A 91 -10.41 -15.85 -19.03
N HIS A 92 -11.52 -15.74 -18.29
CA HIS A 92 -12.36 -14.54 -18.17
C HIS A 92 -11.57 -13.35 -17.59
N LEU A 93 -12.05 -12.14 -17.90
CA LEU A 93 -11.47 -10.84 -17.50
C LEU A 93 -11.08 -10.73 -16.02
N GLU A 94 -11.74 -11.47 -15.12
CA GLU A 94 -11.43 -11.55 -13.68
C GLU A 94 -10.02 -12.09 -13.37
N GLN A 95 -9.38 -12.79 -14.32
CA GLN A 95 -8.04 -13.36 -14.13
C GLN A 95 -6.93 -12.51 -14.73
N TRP A 96 -7.25 -11.55 -15.60
CA TRP A 96 -6.26 -10.64 -16.19
C TRP A 96 -5.73 -9.66 -15.15
N GLU A 97 -6.60 -9.21 -14.25
CA GLU A 97 -6.27 -8.24 -13.20
C GLU A 97 -5.27 -8.82 -12.18
N LEU A 98 -5.44 -10.08 -11.78
CA LEU A 98 -4.48 -10.80 -10.92
C LEU A 98 -3.13 -11.04 -11.59
N LYS A 99 -3.14 -11.30 -12.90
CA LYS A 99 -1.89 -11.41 -13.67
C LYS A 99 -1.11 -10.10 -13.68
N HIS A 100 -1.80 -8.97 -13.71
CA HIS A 100 -1.17 -7.65 -13.72
C HIS A 100 -0.43 -7.35 -12.43
N LEU A 101 -1.07 -7.54 -11.27
CA LEU A 101 -0.39 -7.47 -9.99
C LEU A 101 0.83 -8.39 -9.95
N GLY A 102 0.67 -9.63 -10.42
CA GLY A 102 1.73 -10.60 -10.42
C GLY A 102 2.91 -10.20 -11.31
N ILE A 103 2.63 -9.69 -12.51
CA ILE A 103 3.67 -9.13 -13.39
C ILE A 103 4.37 -7.99 -12.68
N TYR A 104 3.63 -7.03 -12.10
CA TYR A 104 4.22 -5.88 -11.45
C TYR A 104 5.15 -6.29 -10.30
N ILE A 105 4.70 -7.15 -9.39
CA ILE A 105 5.52 -7.64 -8.26
C ILE A 105 6.78 -8.38 -8.73
N LEU A 106 6.74 -9.00 -9.92
CA LEU A 106 7.88 -9.71 -10.49
C LEU A 106 8.94 -8.78 -11.11
N MET A 107 8.53 -7.58 -11.52
CA MET A 107 9.40 -6.61 -12.17
C MET A 107 10.28 -5.95 -11.12
N ALA A 108 11.58 -5.83 -11.42
CA ALA A 108 12.53 -5.19 -10.51
C ALA A 108 12.57 -3.66 -10.64
N ASN A 109 11.98 -3.10 -11.71
CA ASN A 109 11.98 -1.66 -11.97
C ASN A 109 10.56 -1.12 -11.83
N GLU A 110 10.18 -0.72 -10.62
CA GLU A 110 8.96 0.03 -10.39
C GLU A 110 9.10 1.44 -10.95
N THR A 111 8.16 1.83 -11.80
CA THR A 111 8.07 3.19 -12.33
C THR A 111 6.81 3.86 -11.80
N ILE A 112 6.81 5.18 -11.74
CA ILE A 112 5.60 5.97 -11.46
C ILE A 112 4.46 5.57 -12.41
N ASN A 113 4.73 5.52 -13.71
CA ASN A 113 3.70 5.19 -14.71
C ASN A 113 3.14 3.78 -14.52
N GLY A 114 4.00 2.80 -14.20
CA GLY A 114 3.57 1.45 -13.86
C GLY A 114 2.70 1.44 -12.60
N THR A 115 3.07 2.22 -11.60
CA THR A 115 2.33 2.34 -10.33
C THR A 115 0.97 2.97 -10.53
N ILE A 116 0.89 4.07 -11.27
CA ILE A 116 -0.36 4.72 -11.67
C ILE A 116 -1.26 3.70 -12.36
N PHE A 117 -0.73 2.96 -13.33
CA PHE A 117 -1.48 1.95 -14.06
C PHE A 117 -2.07 0.87 -13.13
N GLU A 118 -1.27 0.33 -12.20
CA GLU A 118 -1.75 -0.65 -11.22
C GLU A 118 -2.79 -0.08 -10.25
N LEU A 119 -2.64 1.17 -9.82
CA LEU A 119 -3.66 1.84 -9.00
C LEU A 119 -4.98 2.00 -9.78
N ARG A 120 -4.93 2.28 -11.09
CA ARG A 120 -6.15 2.32 -11.92
C ARG A 120 -6.82 0.94 -11.98
N ILE A 121 -6.04 -0.13 -12.09
CA ILE A 121 -6.55 -1.51 -12.02
C ILE A 121 -7.22 -1.77 -10.67
N CYS A 122 -6.61 -1.37 -9.55
CA CYS A 122 -7.22 -1.51 -8.23
C CYS A 122 -8.58 -0.80 -8.11
N ARG A 123 -8.70 0.42 -8.66
CA ARG A 123 -9.96 1.18 -8.67
C ARG A 123 -11.04 0.49 -9.48
N ASP A 124 -10.67 0.05 -10.69
CA ASP A 124 -11.55 -0.66 -11.61
C ASP A 124 -12.03 -1.99 -10.99
N LEU A 125 -11.13 -2.73 -10.33
CA LEU A 125 -11.43 -3.92 -9.55
C LEU A 125 -12.41 -3.65 -8.42
N ALA A 126 -12.18 -2.63 -7.61
CA ALA A 126 -13.05 -2.26 -6.51
C ALA A 126 -14.45 -1.88 -7.01
N ALA A 127 -14.53 -1.04 -8.05
CA ALA A 127 -15.77 -0.60 -8.67
C ALA A 127 -16.57 -1.74 -9.31
N LYS A 128 -15.90 -2.63 -10.05
CA LYS A 128 -16.51 -3.87 -10.59
C LYS A 128 -17.06 -4.73 -9.45
N SER A 129 -16.29 -4.86 -8.37
CA SER A 129 -16.66 -5.70 -7.24
C SER A 129 -17.88 -5.16 -6.48
N ALA A 130 -18.01 -3.84 -6.36
CA ALA A 130 -19.11 -3.16 -5.67
C ALA A 130 -20.41 -3.20 -6.50
N THR A 131 -20.31 -3.03 -7.82
CA THR A 131 -21.48 -2.84 -8.68
C THR A 131 -21.91 -4.10 -9.43
N ARG A 132 -21.02 -5.09 -9.56
CA ARG A 132 -21.14 -6.24 -10.50
C ARG A 132 -21.36 -5.80 -11.95
N ARG A 133 -20.95 -4.57 -12.29
CA ARG A 133 -21.03 -3.97 -13.64
C ARG A 133 -19.66 -3.50 -14.08
N ARG A 134 -19.53 -3.19 -15.37
CA ARG A 134 -18.28 -2.69 -15.98
C ARG A 134 -18.40 -1.27 -16.52
N ASP A 135 -19.58 -0.68 -16.41
CA ASP A 135 -19.90 0.64 -16.97
C ASP A 135 -21.09 1.28 -16.24
N GLY A 136 -21.29 2.57 -16.52
CA GLY A 136 -22.41 3.38 -16.07
C GLY A 136 -22.16 4.13 -14.77
N ALA A 137 -23.08 5.03 -14.43
CA ALA A 137 -22.88 6.02 -13.36
C ALA A 137 -22.56 5.41 -11.98
N ALA A 138 -23.13 4.24 -11.65
CA ALA A 138 -22.83 3.55 -10.39
C ALA A 138 -21.40 3.00 -10.37
N TYR A 139 -20.91 2.50 -11.51
CA TYR A 139 -19.55 2.03 -11.68
C TYR A 139 -18.56 3.20 -11.58
N ASP A 140 -18.83 4.30 -12.29
CA ASP A 140 -17.99 5.49 -12.27
C ASP A 140 -17.90 6.10 -10.87
N ALA A 141 -19.02 6.16 -10.15
CA ALA A 141 -19.07 6.65 -8.77
C ALA A 141 -18.26 5.75 -7.82
N ALA A 142 -18.36 4.42 -7.96
CA ALA A 142 -17.58 3.49 -7.15
C ALA A 142 -16.07 3.59 -7.45
N ALA A 143 -15.68 3.71 -8.73
CA ALA A 143 -14.28 3.90 -9.10
C ALA A 143 -13.72 5.24 -8.59
N LYS A 144 -14.55 6.28 -8.57
CA LYS A 144 -14.18 7.59 -8.03
C LYS A 144 -14.04 7.58 -6.51
N ALA A 145 -14.84 6.79 -5.79
CA ALA A 145 -14.76 6.67 -4.34
C ALA A 145 -13.43 6.08 -3.83
N GLU A 146 -12.71 5.34 -4.67
CA GLU A 146 -11.40 4.77 -4.35
C GLU A 146 -10.23 5.78 -4.43
N LEU A 147 -10.43 6.89 -5.15
CA LEU A 147 -9.40 7.93 -5.31
C LEU A 147 -8.86 8.44 -3.95
N PRO A 148 -9.70 8.93 -3.03
CA PRO A 148 -9.24 9.44 -1.74
C PRO A 148 -8.57 8.36 -0.87
N GLU A 149 -9.01 7.10 -0.97
CA GLU A 149 -8.39 5.98 -0.25
C GLU A 149 -6.97 5.69 -0.76
N GLN A 150 -6.78 5.66 -2.08
CA GLN A 150 -5.45 5.52 -2.68
C GLN A 150 -4.53 6.70 -2.36
N ALA A 151 -5.07 7.92 -2.37
CA ALA A 151 -4.33 9.11 -1.96
C ALA A 151 -3.92 9.04 -0.48
N ALA A 152 -4.78 8.49 0.39
CA ALA A 152 -4.46 8.26 1.80
C ALA A 152 -3.34 7.23 1.99
N ILE A 153 -3.33 6.13 1.24
CA ILE A 153 -2.23 5.16 1.25
C ILE A 153 -0.91 5.81 0.83
N ILE A 154 -0.92 6.63 -0.22
CA ILE A 154 0.28 7.35 -0.67
C ILE A 154 0.79 8.27 0.46
N ARG A 155 -0.10 9.02 1.12
CA ARG A 155 0.30 9.87 2.26
C ARG A 155 0.80 9.06 3.45
N ASP A 156 0.24 7.89 3.71
CA ASP A 156 0.69 7.00 4.78
C ASP A 156 2.08 6.42 4.49
N ILE A 157 2.41 6.09 3.25
CA ILE A 157 3.71 5.48 2.92
C ILE A 157 4.81 6.52 2.71
N PHE A 158 4.49 7.65 2.06
CA PHE A 158 5.48 8.67 1.72
C PHE A 158 5.57 9.80 2.75
N GLY A 159 4.56 9.94 3.61
CA GLY A 159 4.45 11.08 4.53
C GLY A 159 4.21 12.39 3.80
N ASN A 160 4.63 13.48 4.42
CA ASN A 160 4.61 14.81 3.81
C ASN A 160 5.99 15.10 3.16
N PRO A 161 6.10 15.09 1.82
CA PRO A 161 7.39 15.25 1.12
C PRO A 161 7.98 16.67 1.23
N PHE A 162 7.24 17.64 1.78
CA PHE A 162 7.70 19.01 2.02
C PHE A 162 8.34 19.19 3.40
N ARG A 163 8.17 18.20 4.28
CA ARG A 163 8.71 18.22 5.64
C ARG A 163 9.74 17.11 5.81
N PRO A 164 11.03 17.45 5.99
CA PRO A 164 12.03 16.46 6.35
C PRO A 164 11.59 15.74 7.63
N LEU A 165 11.51 14.42 7.58
CA LEU A 165 11.14 13.60 8.72
C LEU A 165 12.30 13.54 9.72
N GLY A 166 12.33 14.49 10.66
CA GLY A 166 13.27 14.46 11.78
C GLY A 166 12.74 13.52 12.86
N PHE A 167 13.48 12.46 13.19
CA PHE A 167 13.14 11.54 14.27
C PHE A 167 14.28 11.44 15.28
N ALA A 168 14.07 11.92 16.51
CA ALA A 168 15.11 11.87 17.53
C ALA A 168 15.33 10.41 18.00
N PRO A 169 16.59 9.92 18.06
CA PRO A 169 16.86 8.56 18.55
C PRO A 169 16.32 8.28 19.96
N SER A 170 16.21 9.32 20.80
CA SER A 170 15.62 9.24 22.15
C SER A 170 14.16 8.80 22.16
N TRP A 171 13.41 9.04 21.08
CA TRP A 171 12.00 8.63 20.97
C TRP A 171 11.86 7.13 20.68
N ARG A 172 12.90 6.45 20.19
CA ARG A 172 12.91 4.99 19.94
C ARG A 172 13.16 4.21 21.23
N THR A 173 12.28 4.36 22.21
CA THR A 173 12.34 3.56 23.44
C THR A 173 11.98 2.09 23.16
N ASP A 174 12.41 1.19 24.05
CA ASP A 174 12.07 -0.25 23.94
C ASP A 174 10.56 -0.46 23.86
N THR A 175 9.78 0.31 24.62
CA THR A 175 8.30 0.28 24.60
C THR A 175 7.75 0.71 23.23
N ALA A 176 8.20 1.84 22.68
CA ALA A 176 7.74 2.33 21.39
C ALA A 176 8.09 1.34 20.26
N VAL A 177 9.31 0.78 20.27
CA VAL A 177 9.74 -0.22 19.29
C VAL A 177 8.94 -1.52 19.42
N ALA A 178 8.66 -1.99 20.64
CA ALA A 178 7.86 -3.18 20.86
C ALA A 178 6.42 -3.02 20.34
N LEU A 179 5.78 -1.87 20.63
CA LEU A 179 4.45 -1.54 20.11
C LEU A 179 4.46 -1.45 18.58
N ALA A 180 5.40 -0.72 17.99
CA ALA A 180 5.51 -0.59 16.54
C ALA A 180 5.72 -1.95 15.86
N ARG A 181 6.55 -2.83 16.43
CA ARG A 181 6.73 -4.21 15.93
C ARG A 181 5.44 -5.01 16.01
N GLN A 182 4.72 -4.96 17.13
CA GLN A 182 3.46 -5.66 17.29
C GLN A 182 2.42 -5.19 16.27
N ILE A 183 2.24 -3.87 16.11
CA ILE A 183 1.35 -3.27 15.10
C ILE A 183 1.74 -3.78 13.72
N TYR A 184 3.03 -3.70 13.39
CA TYR A 184 3.54 -4.13 12.10
C TYR A 184 3.27 -5.62 11.86
N ASP A 185 3.62 -6.50 12.78
CA ASP A 185 3.53 -7.96 12.64
C ASP A 185 2.09 -8.46 12.57
N THR A 186 1.20 -7.87 13.37
CA THR A 186 -0.22 -8.24 13.43
C THR A 186 -1.08 -7.56 12.37
N ARG A 187 -0.60 -6.43 11.80
CA ARG A 187 -1.39 -5.48 11.00
C ARG A 187 -2.59 -4.90 11.75
N ASP A 188 -2.55 -4.91 13.08
CA ASP A 188 -3.58 -4.25 13.90
C ASP A 188 -3.19 -2.80 14.14
N PHE A 189 -3.63 -1.92 13.23
CA PHE A 189 -3.40 -0.48 13.32
C PHE A 189 -4.32 0.23 14.34
N SER A 190 -5.20 -0.48 15.04
CA SER A 190 -6.02 0.13 16.10
C SER A 190 -5.18 0.60 17.31
N ALA A 191 -3.96 0.07 17.46
CA ALA A 191 -3.03 0.45 18.51
C ALA A 191 -2.13 1.67 18.16
N MET A 192 -2.33 2.34 17.02
CA MET A 192 -1.56 3.53 16.65
C MET A 192 -1.64 4.67 17.69
N PRO A 193 -2.81 4.99 18.30
CA PRO A 193 -2.86 6.01 19.34
C PRO A 193 -2.04 5.65 20.58
N ILE A 194 -1.95 4.36 20.91
CA ILE A 194 -1.14 3.87 22.05
C ILE A 194 0.36 4.05 21.74
N LEU A 195 0.77 3.81 20.49
CA LEU A 195 2.13 4.13 20.06
C LEU A 195 2.42 5.64 20.14
N ALA A 196 1.46 6.48 19.76
CA ALA A 196 1.60 7.93 19.87
C ALA A 196 1.84 8.37 21.32
N ASP A 197 1.09 7.80 22.26
CA ASP A 197 1.25 8.09 23.69
C ASP A 197 2.63 7.63 24.19
N ALA A 198 3.08 6.44 23.81
CA ALA A 198 4.41 5.95 24.16
C ALA A 198 5.54 6.81 23.59
N LEU A 199 5.36 7.38 22.38
CA LEU A 199 6.32 8.33 21.81
C LEU A 199 6.29 9.66 22.57
N GLN A 200 5.11 10.17 22.93
CA GLN A 200 4.99 11.40 23.70
C GLN A 200 5.62 11.27 25.09
N ASP A 201 5.44 10.13 25.77
CA ASP A 201 6.09 9.80 27.04
C ASP A 201 7.62 9.75 26.92
N ALA A 202 8.13 9.34 25.75
CA ALA A 202 9.56 9.39 25.41
C ALA A 202 10.07 10.81 25.07
N GLY A 203 9.21 11.83 25.15
CA GLY A 203 9.53 13.22 24.84
C GLY A 203 9.41 13.58 23.35
N CYS A 204 8.63 12.83 22.57
CA CYS A 204 8.28 13.22 21.21
C CYS A 204 7.44 14.49 21.22
N ASP A 205 7.90 15.52 20.51
CA ASP A 205 7.24 16.82 20.33
C ASP A 205 6.86 17.07 18.86
N SER A 206 6.99 16.06 17.99
CA SER A 206 6.58 16.15 16.59
C SER A 206 5.05 16.07 16.46
N ASP A 207 4.43 17.24 16.27
CA ASP A 207 2.98 17.35 16.01
C ASP A 207 2.55 16.53 14.78
N ASP A 208 3.38 16.48 13.73
CA ASP A 208 3.09 15.70 12.52
C ASP A 208 3.05 14.19 12.80
N THR A 209 4.01 13.67 13.57
CA THR A 209 4.08 12.24 13.94
C THR A 209 2.95 11.86 14.89
N LEU A 210 2.77 12.64 15.96
CA LEU A 210 1.73 12.37 16.95
C LEU A 210 0.33 12.57 16.38
N GLY A 211 0.14 13.59 15.53
CA GLY A 211 -1.11 13.87 14.84
C GLY A 211 -1.50 12.73 13.90
N HIS A 212 -0.56 12.26 13.08
CA HIS A 212 -0.81 11.14 12.16
C HIS A 212 -1.19 9.85 12.88
N LEU A 213 -0.49 9.49 13.97
CA LEU A 213 -0.77 8.27 14.74
C LEU A 213 -2.08 8.32 15.54
N ARG A 214 -2.57 9.53 15.84
CA ARG A 214 -3.80 9.75 16.62
C ARG A 214 -5.03 10.00 15.76
N ASP A 215 -4.85 10.30 14.48
CA ASP A 215 -5.96 10.59 13.57
C ASP A 215 -6.82 9.33 13.37
N PRO A 216 -8.07 9.30 13.88
CA PRO A 216 -8.95 8.14 13.73
C PRO A 216 -9.39 7.91 12.28
N HIS A 217 -9.16 8.87 11.39
CA HIS A 217 -9.47 8.79 9.97
C HIS A 217 -8.24 8.47 9.12
N ALA A 218 -7.05 8.36 9.71
CA ALA A 218 -5.86 7.97 8.98
C ALA A 218 -5.96 6.50 8.53
N THR A 219 -5.77 6.29 7.23
CA THR A 219 -5.58 4.97 6.64
C THR A 219 -4.13 4.55 6.83
N HIS A 220 -3.90 3.44 7.52
CA HIS A 220 -2.56 2.90 7.72
C HIS A 220 -2.33 1.60 6.93
N ALA A 221 -1.13 1.48 6.39
CA ALA A 221 -0.62 0.30 5.73
C ALA A 221 0.76 -0.09 6.28
N ARG A 222 1.22 -1.30 5.94
CA ARG A 222 2.64 -1.63 6.16
C ARG A 222 3.48 -0.79 5.20
N GLY A 223 4.46 -0.08 5.75
CA GLY A 223 5.15 1.00 5.06
C GLY A 223 4.75 2.39 5.55
N CYS A 224 3.81 2.50 6.51
CA CYS A 224 3.51 3.75 7.21
C CYS A 224 4.79 4.45 7.64
N TRP A 225 4.97 5.69 7.18
CA TRP A 225 6.19 6.47 7.40
C TRP A 225 6.49 6.60 8.90
N ALA A 226 5.49 6.86 9.73
CA ALA A 226 5.67 7.05 11.17
C ALA A 226 6.11 5.76 11.86
N LEU A 227 5.55 4.60 11.47
CA LEU A 227 6.01 3.31 11.98
C LEU A 227 7.45 3.01 11.57
N ASP A 228 7.79 3.28 10.32
CA ASP A 228 9.13 3.04 9.80
C ASP A 228 10.19 3.93 10.50
N LEU A 229 9.84 5.17 10.85
CA LEU A 229 10.69 6.02 11.70
C LEU A 229 10.97 5.39 13.06
N VAL A 230 9.95 4.85 13.75
CA VAL A 230 10.12 4.19 15.06
C VAL A 230 10.97 2.93 14.93
N LEU A 231 10.78 2.17 13.85
CA LEU A 231 11.52 0.93 13.61
C LEU A 231 12.97 1.16 13.14
N GLY A 232 13.37 2.41 12.88
CA GLY A 232 14.73 2.76 12.43
C GLY A 232 14.99 2.32 10.99
N LYS A 233 13.98 2.52 10.14
CA LYS A 233 13.83 1.82 8.87
C LYS A 233 13.80 2.77 7.66
N GLU A 234 14.15 4.04 7.84
CA GLU A 234 14.24 5.09 6.80
C GLU A 234 14.98 4.66 5.52
#